data_AF-A0A3D0DH39-F1
#
_entry.id   AF-A0A3D0DH39-F1
#
_cell.length_a   1.000
_cell.length_b   1.000
_cell.length_c   1.000
_cell.angle_alpha   90.00
_cell.angle_beta   90.00
_cell.angle_gamma   90.00
#
_symmetry.space_group_name_H-M   'P 1'
#
loop_
_entity.id
_entity.type
_entity.pdbx_description
1 polymer ?
#
loop_
_entity_poly.entity_id
_entity_poly.type
_entity_poly.pdbx_seq_one_letter_code
_entity_poly.pdbx_strand_id
1 'polypeptide(L)' 'VRCISLASTDGLVRGMPVQDTGGPITVPVGDITLGRVFNLLGEPIDELGPVTPQKYYPIHRSAPPLSEQDTK' A
#
# COMPACT_ATOMS: atom_id res chain seq x y z
N VAL A 1 -20.56 4.29 0.88
CA VAL A 1 -19.28 4.04 1.58
C VAL A 1 -18.75 5.34 2.16
N ARG A 2 -18.03 5.31 3.30
CA ARG A 2 -17.29 6.47 3.83
C ARG A 2 -15.80 6.11 3.78
N CYS A 3 -14.98 7.01 3.26
CA CYS A 3 -13.56 6.76 3.00
C CYS A 3 -12.70 7.84 3.66
N ILE A 4 -11.42 7.53 3.87
CA ILE A 4 -10.39 8.49 4.30
C ILE A 4 -9.53 8.81 3.07
N SER A 5 -9.28 10.10 2.82
CA SER A 5 -8.36 10.51 1.75
C SER A 5 -6.91 10.33 2.20
N LEU A 6 -6.05 9.85 1.31
CA LEU A 6 -4.61 9.68 1.54
C LEU A 6 -3.78 10.84 0.95
N ALA A 7 -4.44 11.76 0.24
CA ALA A 7 -3.86 12.95 -0.37
C ALA A 7 -4.80 14.15 -0.17
N SER A 8 -4.40 15.34 -0.65
CA SER A 8 -5.27 16.52 -0.63
C SER A 8 -6.59 16.24 -1.36
N THR A 9 -7.68 16.74 -0.79
CA THR A 9 -9.02 16.67 -1.37
C THR A 9 -9.38 17.90 -2.20
N ASP A 10 -8.43 18.80 -2.43
CA ASP A 10 -8.64 20.00 -3.23
C ASP A 10 -9.03 19.62 -4.67
N GLY A 11 -10.07 20.27 -5.19
CA GLY A 11 -10.58 20.01 -6.54
C GLY A 11 -11.52 18.81 -6.67
N LEU A 12 -11.78 18.04 -5.60
CA LEU A 12 -12.82 17.02 -5.63
C LEU A 12 -14.22 17.64 -5.67
N VAL A 13 -15.08 17.11 -6.53
CA VAL A 13 -16.47 17.56 -6.69
C VAL A 13 -17.45 16.41 -6.60
N ARG A 14 -18.70 16.73 -6.21
CA ARG A 14 -19.78 15.74 -6.14
C ARG A 14 -20.07 15.18 -7.53
N GLY A 15 -20.28 13.87 -7.59
CA GLY A 15 -20.55 13.15 -8.84
C GLY A 15 -19.31 12.78 -9.65
N MET A 16 -18.10 13.10 -9.17
CA MET A 16 -16.86 12.62 -9.78
C MET A 16 -16.84 11.08 -9.78
N PRO A 17 -16.54 10.43 -10.91
CA PRO A 17 -16.47 8.98 -10.98
C PRO A 17 -15.32 8.45 -10.12
N VAL A 18 -15.54 7.32 -9.45
CA VAL A 18 -14.55 6.63 -8.63
C VAL A 18 -14.52 5.16 -9.07
N GLN A 19 -13.34 4.57 -9.12
CA GLN A 19 -13.14 3.16 -9.42
C GLN A 19 -12.74 2.40 -8.15
N ASP A 20 -13.45 1.31 -7.86
CA ASP A 20 -13.03 0.35 -6.84
C ASP A 20 -11.98 -0.59 -7.43
N THR A 21 -10.82 -0.70 -6.77
CA THR A 21 -9.75 -1.62 -7.16
C THR A 21 -10.03 -3.05 -6.72
N GLY A 22 -11.06 -3.29 -5.89
CA GLY A 22 -11.49 -4.62 -5.44
C GLY A 22 -10.71 -5.16 -4.25
N GLY A 23 -9.83 -4.36 -3.64
CA GLY A 23 -8.98 -4.80 -2.53
C GLY A 23 -8.40 -3.66 -1.71
N PRO A 24 -7.72 -3.97 -0.59
CA PRO A 24 -7.02 -2.98 0.21
C PRO A 24 -5.82 -2.41 -0.56
N ILE A 25 -5.23 -1.35 -0.01
CA ILE A 25 -3.95 -0.81 -0.47
C ILE A 25 -2.89 -1.90 -0.37
N THR A 26 -2.14 -2.11 -1.45
CA THR A 26 -1.03 -3.05 -1.54
C THR A 26 0.27 -2.30 -1.80
N VAL A 27 1.37 -2.83 -1.28
CA VAL A 27 2.70 -2.22 -1.38
C VAL A 27 3.73 -3.25 -1.85
N PRO A 28 4.81 -2.83 -2.54
CA PRO A 28 5.87 -3.74 -2.95
C PRO A 28 6.57 -4.33 -1.74
N VAL A 29 6.95 -5.60 -1.81
CA VAL A 29 7.70 -6.29 -0.76
C VAL A 29 8.84 -7.12 -1.32
N GLY A 30 9.81 -7.43 -0.46
CA GLY A 30 11.00 -8.23 -0.76
C GLY A 30 12.27 -7.40 -0.81
N ASP A 31 13.40 -8.05 -1.04
CA ASP A 31 14.73 -7.42 -0.92
C ASP A 31 14.93 -6.22 -1.85
N ILE A 32 14.17 -6.15 -2.94
CA ILE A 32 14.19 -5.03 -3.90
C ILE A 32 13.75 -3.69 -3.28
N THR A 33 13.08 -3.71 -2.13
CA THR A 33 12.66 -2.49 -1.41
C THR A 33 13.76 -1.95 -0.48
N LEU A 34 14.83 -2.71 -0.25
CA LEU A 34 15.91 -2.29 0.66
C LEU A 34 16.67 -1.08 0.09
N GLY A 35 16.93 -0.08 0.95
CA GLY A 35 17.64 1.13 0.56
C GLY A 35 16.83 2.12 -0.28
N ARG A 36 15.53 1.88 -0.46
CA ARG A 36 14.61 2.75 -1.19
C ARG A 36 13.69 3.52 -0.24
N VAL A 37 13.23 4.69 -0.64
CA VAL A 37 12.23 5.49 0.10
C VAL A 37 10.90 5.44 -0.63
N PHE A 38 9.85 5.03 0.08
CA PHE A 38 8.50 4.89 -0.48
C PHE A 38 7.50 5.79 0.25
N ASN A 39 6.45 6.18 -0.47
CA ASN A 39 5.25 6.76 0.14
C ASN A 39 4.30 5.68 0.68
N LEU A 40 3.17 6.10 1.23
CA LEU A 40 2.15 5.21 1.82
C LEU A 40 1.52 4.23 0.81
N LEU A 41 1.53 4.57 -0.48
CA LEU A 41 1.00 3.74 -1.57
C LEU A 41 2.05 2.77 -2.12
N GLY A 42 3.29 2.80 -1.59
CA GLY A 42 4.37 1.95 -2.06
C GLY A 42 5.05 2.47 -3.32
N GLU A 43 4.87 3.75 -3.67
CA GLU A 43 5.52 4.38 -4.80
C GLU A 43 6.89 4.94 -4.38
N PRO A 44 7.97 4.71 -5.15
CA PRO A 44 9.28 5.24 -4.81
C PRO A 44 9.33 6.75 -4.99
N ILE A 45 9.86 7.46 -3.98
CA ILE A 45 9.98 8.94 -3.97
C ILE A 45 11.43 9.41 -3.81
N ASP A 46 12.39 8.51 -4.00
CA ASP A 46 13.82 8.74 -3.83
C ASP A 46 14.56 9.18 -5.12
N GLU A 47 13.84 9.38 -6.22
CA GLU A 47 14.39 9.76 -7.54
C GLU A 47 15.38 8.73 -8.14
N LEU A 48 15.50 7.53 -7.57
CA LEU A 48 16.41 6.46 -8.05
C LEU A 48 15.79 5.59 -9.16
N GLY A 49 14.72 6.07 -9.80
CA GLY A 49 13.99 5.35 -10.84
C GLY A 49 12.98 4.31 -10.32
N PRO A 50 12.32 3.56 -11.22
CA PRO A 50 11.25 2.64 -10.84
C PRO A 50 11.76 1.41 -10.08
N VAL A 51 10.90 0.85 -9.23
CA VAL A 51 11.11 -0.46 -8.58
C VAL A 51 10.25 -1.48 -9.33
N THR A 52 10.81 -2.62 -9.73
CA THR A 52 10.08 -3.73 -10.35
C THR A 52 9.94 -4.88 -9.36
N PRO A 53 8.95 -4.82 -8.45
CA PRO A 53 8.73 -5.86 -7.44
C PRO A 53 8.10 -7.11 -8.06
N GLN A 54 8.46 -8.28 -7.54
CA GLN A 54 7.84 -9.55 -7.92
C GLN A 54 6.57 -9.85 -7.11
N LYS A 55 6.42 -9.18 -5.97
CA LYS A 55 5.33 -9.43 -5.00
C LYS A 55 4.81 -8.11 -4.43
N TYR A 56 3.50 -8.09 -4.21
CA TYR A 56 2.79 -7.01 -3.52
C TYR A 56 1.97 -7.62 -2.39
N TYR A 57 2.04 -7.03 -1.20
CA TYR A 57 1.23 -7.46 -0.05
C TYR A 57 0.25 -6.35 0.38
N PRO A 58 -0.94 -6.72 0.87
CA PRO A 58 -1.88 -5.77 1.44
C PRO A 58 -1.37 -5.23 2.79
N ILE A 59 -1.58 -3.94 3.03
CA ILE A 59 -1.21 -3.32 4.32
C ILE A 59 -2.12 -3.77 5.47
N HIS A 60 -3.34 -4.20 5.14
CA HIS A 60 -4.28 -4.81 6.08
C HIS A 60 -4.26 -6.33 5.91
N ARG A 61 -3.82 -7.02 6.97
CA ARG A 61 -3.87 -8.47 7.10
C ARG A 61 -4.03 -8.85 8.56
N SER A 62 -4.71 -9.96 8.81
CA SER A 62 -4.79 -10.54 10.15
C SER A 62 -3.41 -10.91 10.66
N ALA A 63 -3.22 -10.84 11.97
CA ALA A 63 -2.04 -11.40 12.60
C ALA A 63 -1.98 -12.94 12.38
N PRO A 64 -0.80 -13.55 12.45
CA PRO A 64 -0.67 -15.00 12.43
C PRO A 64 -1.52 -15.66 13.51
N PRO A 65 -2.14 -16.82 13.23
CA PRO A 65 -2.92 -17.54 14.22
C PRO A 65 -2.05 -18.01 15.39
N LEU A 66 -2.65 -18.24 16.56
CA LEU A 66 -1.94 -18.68 17.76
C LEU A 66 -1.11 -19.95 17.53
N SER A 67 -1.58 -20.86 16.67
CA SER A 67 -0.87 -22.09 16.30
C SER A 67 0.47 -21.87 15.59
N GLU A 68 0.69 -20.71 14.98
CA GLU A 68 1.90 -20.35 14.24
C GLU A 68 2.82 -19.40 15.04
N GLN A 69 2.42 -19.02 16.25
CA GLN A 69 3.22 -18.13 17.10
C GLN A 69 4.19 -18.94 17.94
N ASP A 70 5.48 -18.58 17.87
CA ASP A 70 6.49 -19.10 18.80
C ASP A 70 6.62 -18.14 20.00
N THR A 71 6.65 -18.71 21.21
CA THR A 71 6.77 -17.97 22.49
C THR A 71 8.21 -17.90 22.99
N LYS A 72 9.17 -18.49 22.27
CA LYS A 72 10.59 -18.49 22.66
C LYS A 72 11.37 -17.26 22.19
#